data_AF-A0A2M7WFV0-F1
#
_entry.id   AF-A0A2M7WFV0-F1
#
_cell.length_a   1.000
_cell.length_b   1.000
_cell.length_c   1.000
_cell.angle_alpha   90.00
_cell.angle_beta   90.00
_cell.angle_gamma   90.00
#
_symmetry.space_group_name_H-M   'P 1'
#
loop_
_entity.id
_entity.type
_entity.pdbx_description
1 polymer ?
#
loop_
_entity_poly.entity_id
_entity_poly.type
_entity_poly.pdbx_seq_one_letter_code
_entity_poly.pdbx_strand_id
1 'polypeptide(L)'
;MLKSIVGPVINSRGMIYGPLEKLGVMFLFGRFLDDFGFLVEEINPIGPKAVLRRPVRDGLERIEAAFALNSSEAKASGYLDDCSLLICWRDDWGECPCEVLELKPRVFKITPARHALDRIIGKTHSNGAAGNYNAPREESEPLDESPEEELHRKFNQTIQEIDEKIKGLF
;
A
#
# COMPACT_ATOMS: atom_id res chain seq x y z
N MET A 1 -23.00 -22.77 8.70
CA MET A 1 -21.76 -22.00 8.45
C MET A 1 -22.08 -20.52 8.49
N LEU A 2 -21.27 -19.72 9.18
CA LEU A 2 -21.32 -18.26 9.05
C LEU A 2 -20.96 -17.88 7.60
N LYS A 3 -21.72 -16.96 7.00
CA LYS A 3 -21.44 -16.47 5.65
C LYS A 3 -20.13 -15.68 5.66
N SER A 4 -19.23 -15.98 4.73
CA SER A 4 -18.03 -15.18 4.48
C SER A 4 -18.40 -13.99 3.58
N ILE A 5 -18.37 -12.78 4.14
CA ILE A 5 -18.75 -11.54 3.46
C ILE A 5 -17.49 -10.69 3.29
N VAL A 6 -17.32 -10.10 2.10
CA VAL A 6 -16.20 -9.21 1.76
C VAL A 6 -16.71 -7.83 1.34
N GLY A 7 -15.84 -6.83 1.45
CA GLY A 7 -16.14 -5.44 1.04
C GLY A 7 -16.05 -5.21 -0.47
N PRO A 8 -16.13 -3.94 -0.92
CA PRO A 8 -16.02 -3.60 -2.33
C PRO A 8 -14.63 -3.95 -2.88
N VAL A 9 -14.53 -4.27 -4.17
CA VAL A 9 -13.23 -4.56 -4.81
C VAL A 9 -12.36 -3.29 -4.81
N ILE A 10 -11.13 -3.39 -4.31
CA ILE A 10 -10.11 -2.33 -4.32
C ILE A 10 -8.83 -2.73 -5.07
N ASN A 11 -8.51 -4.03 -5.11
CA ASN A 11 -7.35 -4.62 -5.78
C ASN A 11 -6.03 -3.84 -5.62
N SER A 12 -5.62 -3.60 -4.36
CA SER A 12 -4.47 -2.74 -4.05
C SER A 12 -3.55 -3.35 -3.00
N ARG A 13 -2.25 -3.45 -3.32
CA ARG A 13 -1.17 -3.93 -2.42
C ARG A 13 -1.41 -5.25 -1.68
N GLY A 14 -2.06 -6.20 -2.35
CA GLY A 14 -2.41 -7.50 -1.77
C GLY A 14 -3.74 -7.51 -0.99
N MET A 15 -4.46 -6.38 -0.97
CA MET A 15 -5.84 -6.30 -0.49
C MET A 15 -6.79 -6.28 -1.69
N ILE A 16 -7.55 -7.36 -1.89
CA ILE A 16 -8.52 -7.45 -2.99
C ILE A 16 -9.78 -6.65 -2.66
N TYR A 17 -10.22 -6.70 -1.40
CA TYR A 17 -11.47 -6.11 -0.94
C TYR A 17 -11.21 -5.01 0.10
N GLY A 18 -12.09 -4.01 0.10
CA GLY A 18 -12.13 -2.93 1.08
C GLY A 18 -12.57 -3.42 2.46
N PRO A 19 -12.26 -2.64 3.51
CA PRO A 19 -12.56 -3.00 4.88
C PRO A 19 -14.07 -2.98 5.15
N LEU A 20 -14.51 -3.90 6.02
CA LEU A 20 -15.87 -3.93 6.57
C LEU A 20 -15.94 -3.46 8.03
N GLU A 21 -14.78 -3.22 8.64
CA GLU A 21 -14.65 -2.90 10.06
C GLU A 21 -13.34 -2.14 10.35
N LYS A 22 -13.24 -1.57 11.56
CA LYS A 22 -12.17 -0.65 11.97
C LYS A 22 -10.76 -1.27 11.89
N LEU A 23 -10.62 -2.54 12.28
CA LEU A 23 -9.34 -3.24 12.18
C LEU A 23 -8.90 -3.45 10.73
N GLY A 24 -9.84 -3.66 9.81
CA GLY A 24 -9.56 -3.70 8.38
C GLY A 24 -9.07 -2.35 7.85
N VAL A 25 -9.62 -1.24 8.34
CA VAL A 25 -9.14 0.12 8.02
C VAL A 25 -7.72 0.33 8.50
N MET A 26 -7.42 -0.07 9.75
CA MET A 26 -6.08 0.02 10.34
C MET A 26 -5.07 -0.83 9.56
N PHE A 27 -5.43 -2.06 9.22
CA PHE A 27 -4.58 -2.94 8.39
C PHE A 27 -4.31 -2.31 7.02
N LEU A 28 -5.35 -1.81 6.35
CA LEU A 28 -5.22 -1.15 5.06
C LEU A 28 -4.29 0.06 5.15
N PHE A 29 -4.49 0.94 6.14
CA PHE A 29 -3.58 2.07 6.38
C PHE A 29 -2.12 1.63 6.52
N GLY A 30 -1.88 0.56 7.28
CA GLY A 30 -0.54 -0.04 7.43
C GLY A 30 0.13 -0.43 6.11
N ARG A 31 -0.65 -0.78 5.08
CA ARG A 31 -0.13 -1.11 3.73
C ARG A 31 0.29 0.12 2.92
N PHE A 32 -0.07 1.32 3.35
CA PHE A 32 0.15 2.60 2.65
C PHE A 32 0.82 3.65 3.54
N LEU A 33 1.50 3.23 4.62
CA LEU A 33 2.20 4.14 5.53
C LEU A 33 3.15 5.10 4.79
N ASP A 34 3.95 4.56 3.88
CA ASP A 34 4.91 5.34 3.09
C ASP A 34 4.20 6.37 2.18
N ASP A 35 3.08 6.01 1.55
CA ASP A 35 2.31 6.90 0.67
C ASP A 35 1.62 8.01 1.43
N PHE A 36 1.26 7.75 2.68
CA PHE A 36 0.62 8.71 3.55
C PHE A 36 1.63 9.52 4.38
N GLY A 37 2.91 9.15 4.35
CA GLY A 37 3.97 9.89 5.05
C GLY A 37 3.95 9.68 6.56
N PHE A 38 3.57 8.49 7.03
CA PHE A 38 3.51 8.17 8.46
C PHE A 38 4.41 6.98 8.83
N LEU A 39 4.86 6.98 10.07
CA LEU A 39 5.46 5.84 10.77
C LEU A 39 4.54 5.45 11.93
N VAL A 40 4.52 4.16 12.28
CA VAL A 40 3.80 3.67 13.46
C VAL A 40 4.80 3.56 14.62
N GLU A 41 4.55 4.28 15.71
CA GLU A 41 5.31 4.18 16.95
C GLU A 41 4.70 3.15 17.89
N GLU A 42 3.38 3.18 18.06
CA GLU A 42 2.66 2.30 18.98
C GLU A 42 1.29 1.93 18.40
N ILE A 43 0.87 0.68 18.59
CA ILE A 43 -0.52 0.24 18.34
C ILE A 43 -1.15 -0.07 19.69
N ASN A 44 -2.30 0.54 19.98
CA ASN A 44 -3.01 0.27 21.22
C ASN A 44 -3.62 -1.14 21.18
N PRO A 45 -3.33 -2.02 22.16
CA PRO A 45 -3.79 -3.40 22.15
C PRO A 45 -5.30 -3.56 22.43
N ILE A 46 -5.96 -2.53 22.96
CA ILE A 46 -7.36 -2.60 23.45
C ILE A 46 -8.34 -1.95 22.46
N GLY A 47 -7.87 -1.13 21.52
CA GLY A 47 -8.76 -0.41 20.62
C GLY A 47 -8.11 0.02 19.32
N PRO A 48 -8.89 0.54 18.36
CA PRO A 48 -8.39 0.99 17.07
C PRO A 48 -7.72 2.36 17.22
N LYS A 49 -6.66 2.43 18.02
CA LYS A 49 -5.84 3.63 18.24
C LYS A 49 -4.37 3.31 18.00
N ALA A 50 -3.61 4.30 17.54
CA ALA A 50 -2.19 4.19 17.36
C ALA A 50 -1.50 5.53 17.61
N VAL A 51 -0.25 5.47 18.04
CA VAL A 51 0.65 6.63 18.02
C VAL A 51 1.43 6.58 16.71
N LEU A 52 1.33 7.65 15.94
CA LEU A 52 2.03 7.80 14.66
C LEU A 52 3.11 8.89 14.75
N ARG A 53 4.04 8.84 13.80
CA ARG A 53 4.98 9.92 13.52
C ARG A 53 4.85 10.38 12.08
N ARG A 54 4.88 11.69 11.82
CA ARG A 54 5.06 12.24 10.46
C ARG A 54 6.26 13.18 10.39
N PRO A 55 7.00 13.21 9.27
CA PRO A 55 8.06 14.18 9.06
C PRO A 55 7.55 15.62 9.08
N VAL A 56 8.27 16.47 9.79
CA VAL A 56 8.15 17.93 9.76
C VAL A 56 9.55 18.53 9.53
N ARG A 57 9.65 19.84 9.28
CA ARG A 57 10.93 20.49 8.92
C ARG A 57 12.09 20.12 9.84
N ASP A 58 11.83 20.06 11.14
CA ASP A 58 12.85 19.92 12.19
C ASP A 58 12.79 18.55 12.91
N GLY A 59 12.08 17.55 12.38
CA GLY A 59 12.01 16.21 12.99
C GLY A 59 10.73 15.41 12.71
N LEU A 60 10.27 14.69 13.73
CA LEU A 60 9.08 13.83 13.69
C LEU A 60 8.02 14.31 14.69
N GLU A 61 6.85 14.72 14.20
CA GLU A 61 5.71 15.10 15.02
C GLU A 61 4.98 13.85 15.54
N ARG A 62 4.60 13.83 16.82
CA ARG A 62 3.76 12.78 17.42
C ARG A 62 2.29 13.03 17.13
N ILE A 63 1.58 11.99 16.68
CA ILE A 63 0.15 12.08 16.36
C ILE A 63 -0.60 10.96 17.05
N GLU A 64 -1.59 11.32 17.84
CA GLU A 64 -2.59 10.39 18.37
C GLU A 64 -3.63 10.13 17.28
N ALA A 65 -3.69 8.89 16.80
CA ALA A 65 -4.59 8.49 15.74
C ALA A 65 -5.64 7.50 16.22
N ALA A 66 -6.87 7.66 15.71
CA ALA A 66 -7.96 6.70 15.88
C ALA A 66 -8.42 6.18 14.52
N PHE A 67 -8.94 4.94 14.48
CA PHE A 67 -9.47 4.34 13.27
C PHE A 67 -10.98 4.09 13.38
N ALA A 68 -11.69 4.36 12.29
CA ALA A 68 -13.12 4.10 12.16
C ALA A 68 -13.46 3.58 10.75
N LEU A 69 -14.58 2.87 10.60
CA LEU A 69 -15.06 2.55 9.25
C LEU A 69 -15.65 3.82 8.61
N ASN A 70 -16.59 4.45 9.31
CA ASN A 70 -17.14 5.75 8.94
C ASN A 70 -16.73 6.81 9.97
N SER A 71 -16.43 8.04 9.54
CA SER A 71 -16.01 9.09 10.48
C SER A 71 -17.08 9.41 11.53
N SER A 72 -18.37 9.31 11.18
CA SER A 72 -19.47 9.50 12.12
C SER A 72 -19.50 8.48 13.29
N GLU A 73 -18.89 7.30 13.14
CA GLU A 73 -18.77 6.32 14.24
C GLU A 73 -17.88 6.83 15.37
N ALA A 74 -16.94 7.73 15.05
CA ALA A 74 -16.04 8.29 16.04
C ALA A 74 -16.79 9.23 17.00
N LYS A 75 -17.85 9.91 16.53
CA LYS A 75 -18.72 10.78 17.35
C LYS A 75 -19.35 10.03 18.53
N ALA A 76 -19.79 8.79 18.32
CA ALA A 76 -20.48 7.99 19.33
C ALA A 76 -19.52 7.33 20.34
N SER A 77 -18.21 7.39 20.08
CA SER A 77 -17.25 6.51 20.72
C SER A 77 -16.44 7.14 21.86
N GLY A 78 -16.46 8.47 21.99
CA GLY A 78 -15.66 9.20 22.99
C GLY A 78 -14.14 9.12 22.77
N TYR A 79 -13.68 8.49 21.69
CA TYR A 79 -12.26 8.26 21.44
C TYR A 79 -11.52 9.47 20.86
N LEU A 80 -12.22 10.55 20.56
CA LEU A 80 -11.68 11.73 19.88
C LEU A 80 -11.11 12.79 20.82
N ASP A 81 -11.38 12.70 22.12
CA ASP A 81 -10.97 13.75 23.08
C ASP A 81 -9.46 13.96 23.12
N ASP A 82 -8.69 12.89 22.92
CA ASP A 82 -7.22 12.90 22.83
C ASP A 82 -6.69 12.55 21.43
N CYS A 83 -7.51 12.71 20.39
CA CYS A 83 -7.17 12.33 19.02
C CYS A 83 -6.82 13.56 18.19
N SER A 84 -5.67 13.54 17.51
CA SER A 84 -5.30 14.57 16.54
C SER A 84 -5.72 14.20 15.13
N LEU A 85 -5.81 12.89 14.82
CA LEU A 85 -6.05 12.37 13.48
C LEU A 85 -7.03 11.20 13.48
N LEU A 86 -8.17 11.36 12.80
CA LEU A 86 -9.09 10.27 12.50
C LEU A 86 -8.77 9.68 11.13
N ILE A 87 -8.45 8.38 11.10
CA ILE A 87 -8.23 7.63 9.87
C ILE A 87 -9.47 6.77 9.62
N CYS A 88 -10.17 7.02 8.52
CA CYS A 88 -11.42 6.32 8.21
C CYS A 88 -11.46 5.77 6.80
N TRP A 89 -12.30 4.75 6.59
CA TRP A 89 -12.56 4.28 5.23
C TRP A 89 -13.35 5.33 4.45
N ARG A 90 -14.45 5.83 5.02
CA ARG A 90 -15.31 6.86 4.44
C ARG A 90 -15.52 8.00 5.42
N ASP A 91 -15.38 9.24 4.94
CA ASP A 91 -15.77 10.41 5.71
C ASP A 91 -17.23 10.78 5.41
N ASP A 92 -18.10 10.67 6.41
CA ASP A 92 -19.52 11.02 6.32
C ASP A 92 -19.99 11.99 7.42
N TRP A 93 -19.05 12.55 8.20
CA TRP A 93 -19.36 13.49 9.27
C TRP A 93 -19.16 14.95 8.86
N GLY A 94 -18.08 15.28 8.13
CA GLY A 94 -17.81 16.65 7.62
C GLY A 94 -17.42 17.69 8.68
N GLU A 95 -17.84 17.52 9.94
CA GLU A 95 -17.56 18.42 11.08
C GLU A 95 -16.70 17.74 12.16
N CYS A 96 -15.82 16.82 11.76
CA CYS A 96 -14.93 16.14 12.70
C CYS A 96 -14.00 17.14 13.39
N PRO A 97 -13.86 17.11 14.74
CA PRO A 97 -13.00 18.04 15.47
C PRO A 97 -11.50 17.77 15.27
N CYS A 98 -11.16 16.62 14.68
CA CYS A 98 -9.78 16.19 14.39
C CYS A 98 -9.50 16.26 12.89
N GLU A 99 -8.23 16.26 12.50
CA GLU A 99 -7.83 16.04 11.10
C GLU A 99 -8.42 14.71 10.60
N VAL A 100 -8.95 14.65 9.37
CA VAL A 100 -9.53 13.42 8.81
C VAL A 100 -8.71 12.94 7.61
N LEU A 101 -8.27 11.69 7.69
CA LEU A 101 -7.65 10.93 6.61
C LEU A 101 -8.63 9.90 6.06
N GLU A 102 -9.35 10.26 4.99
CA GLU A 102 -10.21 9.32 4.26
C GLU A 102 -9.40 8.43 3.30
N LEU A 103 -9.45 7.11 3.52
CA LEU A 103 -8.66 6.15 2.75
C LEU A 103 -9.30 5.77 1.41
N LYS A 104 -10.63 5.67 1.33
CA LYS A 104 -11.32 5.17 0.13
C LYS A 104 -10.90 5.86 -1.16
N PRO A 105 -10.94 7.20 -1.30
CA PRO A 105 -10.52 7.85 -2.54
C PRO A 105 -9.00 7.79 -2.78
N ARG A 106 -8.19 7.53 -1.74
CA ARG A 106 -6.72 7.51 -1.84
C ARG A 106 -6.21 6.17 -2.34
N VAL A 107 -6.78 5.05 -1.88
CA VAL A 107 -6.31 3.71 -2.29
C VAL A 107 -6.56 3.39 -3.76
N PHE A 108 -7.57 4.02 -4.39
CA PHE A 108 -7.82 3.89 -5.83
C PHE A 108 -6.90 4.75 -6.70
N LYS A 109 -6.28 5.80 -6.12
CA LYS A 109 -5.37 6.71 -6.82
C LYS A 109 -3.92 6.23 -6.79
N ILE A 110 -3.57 5.40 -5.82
CA ILE A 110 -2.23 4.86 -5.65
C ILE A 110 -2.10 3.64 -6.58
N THR A 111 -1.15 3.71 -7.52
CA THR A 111 -0.86 2.65 -8.49
C THR A 111 -0.74 1.29 -7.79
N PRO A 112 -1.33 0.20 -8.33
CA PRO A 112 -1.14 -1.13 -7.79
C PRO A 112 0.34 -1.43 -7.61
N ALA A 113 0.72 -2.08 -6.52
CA ALA A 113 2.11 -2.42 -6.22
C ALA A 113 2.68 -3.40 -7.26
N ARG A 114 3.13 -2.88 -8.40
CA ARG A 114 3.99 -3.62 -9.33
C ARG A 114 5.37 -3.89 -8.69
N HIS A 115 5.84 -3.01 -7.80
CA HIS A 115 7.23 -3.04 -7.32
C HIS A 115 7.52 -3.85 -6.04
N ALA A 116 6.53 -4.44 -5.37
CA ALA A 116 6.79 -5.16 -4.11
C ALA A 116 7.22 -6.62 -4.33
N LEU A 117 6.64 -7.31 -5.33
CA LEU A 117 7.03 -8.66 -5.72
C LEU A 117 8.41 -8.68 -6.38
N ASP A 118 8.71 -7.71 -7.24
CA ASP A 118 10.02 -7.58 -7.91
C ASP A 118 11.18 -7.41 -6.91
N ARG A 119 10.96 -6.72 -5.78
CA ARG A 119 11.99 -6.57 -4.73
C ARG A 119 12.20 -7.84 -3.90
N ILE A 120 11.16 -8.65 -3.73
CA ILE A 120 11.25 -9.92 -3.00
C ILE A 120 11.98 -10.96 -3.86
N ILE A 121 11.72 -10.98 -5.17
CA ILE A 121 12.38 -11.89 -6.12
C ILE A 121 13.83 -11.43 -6.40
N GLY A 122 14.07 -10.11 -6.55
CA GLY A 122 15.40 -9.56 -6.85
C GLY A 122 16.41 -9.59 -5.69
N LYS A 123 15.97 -9.58 -4.42
CA LYS A 123 16.88 -9.67 -3.27
C LYS A 123 17.45 -11.06 -3.03
N THR A 124 16.88 -12.10 -3.63
CA THR A 124 17.41 -13.48 -3.54
C THR A 124 18.67 -13.71 -4.37
N HIS A 125 19.08 -12.76 -5.23
CA HIS A 125 20.23 -12.93 -6.14
C HIS A 125 21.42 -11.98 -5.92
N SER A 126 21.42 -11.11 -4.92
CA SER A 126 22.56 -10.22 -4.66
C SER A 126 23.16 -10.41 -3.26
N ASN A 127 23.85 -11.53 -3.08
CA ASN A 127 24.93 -11.63 -2.07
C ASN A 127 26.22 -12.02 -2.82
N GLY A 128 26.99 -11.02 -3.20
CA GLY A 128 28.30 -11.17 -3.82
C GLY A 128 29.01 -9.81 -3.85
N ALA A 129 30.09 -9.71 -3.09
CA ALA A 129 30.85 -8.49 -2.84
C ALA A 129 31.55 -7.91 -4.08
N ALA A 130 31.74 -6.59 -4.12
CA ALA A 130 33.05 -5.93 -4.21
C ALA A 130 32.89 -4.44 -4.59
N GLY A 131 33.55 -3.56 -3.84
CA GLY A 131 33.70 -2.15 -4.17
C GLY A 131 34.83 -1.88 -5.17
N ASN A 132 34.78 -0.65 -5.72
CA ASN A 132 35.80 0.13 -6.42
C ASN A 132 36.58 -0.53 -7.58
N TYR A 133 36.53 0.08 -8.77
CA TYR A 133 37.60 0.92 -9.35
C TYR A 133 37.18 1.39 -10.76
N ASN A 134 37.36 2.68 -11.03
CA ASN A 134 37.18 3.29 -12.37
C ASN A 134 38.28 2.82 -13.34
N ALA A 135 37.89 2.36 -14.54
CA ALA A 135 38.75 2.14 -15.70
C ALA A 135 37.90 2.19 -17.01
N PRO A 136 38.51 2.45 -18.20
CA PRO A 136 37.92 3.24 -19.29
C PRO A 136 36.89 2.53 -20.18
N ARG A 137 36.03 3.33 -20.84
CA ARG A 137 35.07 2.93 -21.89
C ARG A 137 35.77 2.20 -23.04
N GLU A 138 35.49 0.90 -23.19
CA GLU A 138 35.64 0.16 -24.44
C GLU A 138 34.27 0.05 -25.14
N GLU A 139 34.30 0.13 -26.46
CA GLU A 139 33.14 0.04 -27.36
C GLU A 139 32.37 -1.27 -27.11
N SER A 140 31.10 -1.18 -26.70
CA SER A 140 30.30 -2.35 -26.36
C SER A 140 29.83 -3.08 -27.62
N GLU A 141 30.27 -4.33 -27.76
CA GLU A 141 29.63 -5.37 -28.58
C GLU A 141 28.12 -5.46 -28.28
N PRO A 142 27.30 -6.03 -29.20
CA PRO A 142 25.86 -6.13 -28.98
C PRO A 142 25.61 -6.98 -27.73
N LEU A 143 25.01 -6.36 -26.70
CA LEU A 143 24.65 -7.02 -25.45
C LEU A 143 23.74 -8.20 -25.77
N ASP A 144 24.20 -9.41 -25.42
CA ASP A 144 23.41 -10.63 -25.45
C ASP A 144 22.16 -10.40 -24.57
N GLU A 145 20.99 -10.71 -25.11
CA GLU A 145 19.71 -10.42 -24.47
C GLU A 145 19.66 -11.14 -23.13
N SER A 146 19.46 -10.40 -22.04
CA SER A 146 19.53 -10.98 -20.71
C SER A 146 18.45 -12.06 -20.53
N PRO A 147 18.70 -13.11 -19.71
CA PRO A 147 17.68 -14.11 -19.41
C PRO A 147 16.35 -13.52 -18.91
N GLU A 148 16.40 -12.33 -18.30
CA GLU A 148 15.24 -11.57 -17.86
C GLU A 148 14.47 -10.93 -19.03
N GLU A 149 15.16 -10.35 -20.01
CA GLU A 149 14.54 -9.81 -21.23
C GLU A 149 13.91 -10.94 -22.06
N GLU A 150 14.57 -12.10 -22.14
CA GLU A 150 14.02 -13.29 -22.78
C GLU A 150 12.73 -13.77 -22.09
N LEU A 151 12.73 -13.83 -20.76
CA LEU A 151 11.56 -14.22 -19.98
C LEU A 151 10.42 -13.21 -20.13
N HIS A 152 10.74 -11.91 -20.11
CA HIS A 152 9.76 -10.84 -20.26
C HIS A 152 9.10 -10.88 -21.64
N ARG A 153 9.89 -11.12 -22.69
CA ARG A 153 9.39 -11.34 -24.04
C ARG A 153 8.46 -12.56 -24.12
N LYS A 154 8.88 -13.70 -23.56
CA LYS A 154 8.07 -14.94 -23.53
C LYS A 154 6.74 -14.75 -22.81
N PHE A 155 6.75 -14.03 -21.69
CA PHE A 155 5.54 -13.70 -20.94
C PHE A 155 4.57 -12.82 -21.74
N ASN A 156 5.07 -11.73 -22.35
CA ASN A 156 4.25 -10.84 -23.16
C ASN A 156 3.69 -11.53 -24.42
N GLN A 157 4.46 -12.42 -25.04
CA GLN A 157 4.00 -13.24 -26.15
C GLN A 157 2.87 -14.19 -25.74
N THR A 158 2.97 -14.79 -24.55
CA THR A 158 1.92 -15.67 -24.01
C THR A 158 0.63 -14.91 -23.72
N ILE A 159 0.71 -13.69 -23.20
CA ILE A 159 -0.47 -12.82 -23.00
C ILE A 159 -1.15 -12.53 -24.34
N GLN A 160 -0.38 -12.17 -25.36
CA GLN A 160 -0.94 -11.90 -26.69
C GLN A 160 -1.64 -13.12 -27.29
N GLU A 161 -1.06 -14.31 -27.14
CA GLU A 161 -1.67 -15.56 -27.61
C GLU A 161 -2.99 -15.87 -26.89
N ILE A 162 -3.07 -15.60 -25.58
CA ILE A 162 -4.29 -15.78 -24.79
C ILE A 162 -5.35 -14.76 -25.23
N ASP A 163 -4.98 -13.50 -25.40
CA ASP A 163 -5.90 -12.45 -25.86
C ASP A 163 -6.49 -12.76 -27.23
N GLU A 164 -5.67 -13.24 -28.18
CA GLU A 164 -6.17 -13.65 -29.51
C GLU A 164 -7.09 -14.88 -29.43
N LYS A 165 -6.79 -15.85 -28.55
CA LYS A 165 -7.69 -17.00 -28.31
C LYS A 165 -9.03 -16.57 -27.70
N ILE A 166 -9.03 -15.59 -26.79
CA ILE A 166 -10.25 -15.05 -26.19
C ILE A 166 -11.06 -14.29 -27.25
N LYS A 167 -10.42 -13.49 -28.10
CA LYS A 167 -11.10 -12.80 -29.21
C LYS A 167 -11.75 -13.75 -30.20
N GLY A 168 -11.20 -14.95 -30.39
CA GLY A 168 -11.80 -15.98 -31.25
C GLY A 168 -13.00 -16.72 -30.65
N LEU A 169 -13.34 -16.46 -29.38
CA LEU A 169 -14.46 -17.09 -28.66
C LEU A 169 -15.72 -16.21 -28.61
N PHE A 170 -15.67 -14.97 -29.12
CA PHE A 170 -16.78 -14.01 -29.22
C PHE A 170 -16.88 -13.46 -30.64
#